data_AF-A0A950API5-F1
#
_entry.id   AF-A0A950API5-F1
#
_cell.length_a   1.000
_cell.length_b   1.000
_cell.length_c   1.000
_cell.angle_alpha   90.00
_cell.angle_beta   90.00
_cell.angle_gamma   90.00
#
_symmetry.space_group_name_H-M   'P 1'
#
loop_
_entity.id
_entity.type
_entity.pdbx_description
1 polymer ?
#
loop_
_entity_poly.entity_id
_entity_poly.type
_entity_poly.pdbx_seq_one_letter_code
_entity_poly.pdbx_strand_id
1 'polypeptide(L)' 'ARVLIADAAGRVVHEAKRAIAAAHEGEMLMTQLAVLKRFGEGPAVDTIALRRRVAAAVQAQDRYPFEGR' A
#
# COMPACT_ATOMS: atom_id res chain seq x y z
N ALA A 1 11.69 -1.29 -3.51
CA ALA A 1 10.24 -1.43 -3.81
C ALA A 1 9.33 -1.56 -2.57
N ARG A 2 9.75 -2.07 -1.41
CA ARG A 2 8.84 -2.36 -0.26
C ARG A 2 7.94 -1.20 0.19
N VAL A 3 8.47 0.03 0.28
CA VAL A 3 7.68 1.23 0.63
C VAL A 3 6.58 1.49 -0.39
N LEU A 4 6.93 1.46 -1.68
CA LEU A 4 5.98 1.65 -2.78
C LEU A 4 4.86 0.61 -2.74
N ILE A 5 5.20 -0.67 -2.55
CA ILE A 5 4.22 -1.75 -2.50
C ILE A 5 3.27 -1.59 -1.32
N ALA A 6 3.79 -1.25 -0.13
CA ALA A 6 2.97 -1.03 1.06
C ALA A 6 1.98 0.13 0.87
N ASP A 7 2.45 1.25 0.33
CA ASP A 7 1.60 2.42 0.07
C ASP A 7 0.55 2.12 -1.04
N ALA A 8 0.96 1.45 -2.11
CA ALA A 8 0.07 1.07 -3.21
C ALA A 8 -1.01 0.08 -2.74
N ALA A 9 -0.65 -0.92 -1.94
CA ALA A 9 -1.59 -1.88 -1.38
C ALA A 9 -2.68 -1.18 -0.54
N GLY A 10 -2.28 -0.23 0.33
CA GLY A 10 -3.22 0.56 1.11
C GLY A 10 -4.19 1.36 0.24
N ARG A 11 -3.69 2.00 -0.82
CA ARG A 11 -4.52 2.74 -1.78
C ARG A 11 -5.49 1.84 -2.54
N VAL A 12 -5.04 0.69 -3.02
CA VAL A 12 -5.89 -0.26 -3.74
C VAL A 12 -7.03 -0.75 -2.86
N VAL A 13 -6.76 -1.12 -1.61
CA VAL A 13 -7.80 -1.54 -0.65
C VAL A 13 -8.78 -0.40 -0.37
N HIS A 14 -8.30 0.84 -0.24
CA HIS A 14 -9.17 2.00 -0.03
C HIS A 14 -10.13 2.22 -1.21
N GLU A 15 -9.62 2.25 -2.44
CA GLU A 15 -10.46 2.46 -3.62
C GLU A 15 -11.40 1.27 -3.87
N ALA A 16 -10.96 0.03 -3.60
CA ALA A 16 -11.81 -1.14 -3.72
C ALA A 16 -13.01 -1.08 -2.76
N LYS A 17 -12.82 -0.62 -1.51
CA LYS A 17 -13.94 -0.41 -0.56
C LYS A 17 -14.95 0.59 -1.11
N ARG A 18 -14.47 1.70 -1.70
CA ARG A 18 -15.34 2.72 -2.30
C ARG A 18 -16.14 2.16 -3.48
N ALA A 19 -15.48 1.41 -4.37
CA ALA A 19 -16.13 0.79 -5.52
C ALA A 19 -17.20 -0.25 -5.11
N ILE A 20 -16.89 -1.12 -4.14
CA ILE A 20 -17.83 -2.13 -3.64
C ILE A 20 -19.05 -1.45 -2.99
N ALA A 21 -18.83 -0.42 -2.16
CA ALA A 21 -19.92 0.31 -1.51
C ALA A 21 -20.82 1.07 -2.50
N ALA A 22 -20.31 1.45 -3.67
CA ALA A 22 -21.10 2.07 -4.73
C ALA A 22 -21.86 1.04 -5.59
N ALA A 23 -21.41 -0.21 -5.62
CA ALA A 23 -21.96 -1.26 -6.49
C ALA A 23 -22.97 -2.20 -5.79
N HIS A 24 -22.86 -2.35 -4.47
CA HIS A 24 -23.63 -3.34 -3.70
C HIS A 24 -24.15 -2.77 -2.38
N GLU A 25 -25.27 -3.33 -1.93
CA GLU A 25 -25.92 -3.01 -0.66
C GLU A 25 -26.22 -4.28 0.14
N GLY A 26 -26.59 -4.11 1.41
CA GLY A 26 -27.08 -5.20 2.27
C GLY A 26 -26.07 -6.33 2.47
N GLU A 27 -26.55 -7.56 2.40
CA GLU A 27 -25.73 -8.76 2.64
C GLU A 27 -24.58 -8.89 1.63
N MET A 28 -24.84 -8.60 0.35
CA MET A 28 -23.83 -8.70 -0.71
C MET A 28 -22.64 -7.76 -0.46
N LEU A 29 -22.91 -6.54 0.01
CA LEU A 29 -21.87 -5.59 0.41
C LEU A 29 -20.96 -6.19 1.50
N MET A 30 -21.56 -6.78 2.54
CA MET A 30 -20.82 -7.39 3.64
C MET A 30 -19.98 -8.58 3.17
N THR A 31 -20.52 -9.43 2.30
CA THR A 31 -19.78 -10.56 1.70
C THR A 31 -18.57 -10.07 0.91
N GLN A 32 -18.74 -9.07 0.04
CA GLN A 32 -17.66 -8.54 -0.78
C GLN A 32 -16.56 -7.85 0.05
N LEU A 33 -16.94 -7.13 1.11
CA LEU A 33 -15.97 -6.53 2.04
C LEU A 33 -15.19 -7.58 2.84
N ALA A 34 -15.83 -8.69 3.24
CA ALA A 34 -15.15 -9.80 3.90
C ALA A 34 -14.12 -10.48 2.98
N VAL A 35 -14.46 -10.64 1.70
CA VAL A 35 -13.51 -11.13 0.68
C VAL A 35 -12.35 -10.15 0.50
N LEU A 36 -12.63 -8.86 0.34
CA LEU A 36 -11.60 -7.83 0.19
C LEU A 36 -10.63 -7.80 1.37
N LYS A 37 -11.13 -7.97 2.61
CA LYS A 37 -10.28 -8.03 3.80
C LYS A 37 -9.22 -9.12 3.71
N ARG A 38 -9.59 -10.31 3.23
CA ARG A 38 -8.66 -11.46 3.08
C ARG A 38 -7.56 -11.20 2.06
N PHE A 39 -7.84 -10.41 1.03
CA PHE A 39 -6.84 -10.01 0.03
C PHE A 39 -5.99 -8.80 0.45
N GLY A 40 -6.53 -7.94 1.31
CA GLY A 40 -5.87 -6.73 1.80
C GLY A 40 -4.99 -6.91 3.05
N GLU A 41 -5.17 -8.01 3.78
CA GLU A 41 -4.36 -8.32 4.98
C GLU A 41 -2.96 -8.81 4.58
N GLY A 42 -2.06 -7.86 4.35
CA GLY A 42 -0.62 -8.10 4.23
C GLY A 42 0.14 -7.93 5.55
N PRO A 43 1.37 -8.46 5.66
CA PRO A 43 2.21 -8.24 6.82
C PRO A 43 2.51 -6.75 7.01
N ALA A 44 2.53 -6.30 8.27
CA ALA A 44 2.88 -4.93 8.59
C ALA A 44 4.32 -4.63 8.13
N VAL A 45 4.49 -3.57 7.35
CA VAL A 45 5.79 -3.11 6.87
C VAL A 45 6.16 -1.83 7.61
N ASP A 46 7.32 -1.82 8.27
CA ASP A 46 7.88 -0.60 8.85
C ASP A 46 8.38 0.34 7.74
N THR A 47 7.44 1.11 7.21
CA THR A 47 7.70 2.09 6.15
C THR A 47 8.49 3.30 6.67
N ILE A 48 8.50 3.59 7.97
CA ILE A 48 9.26 4.70 8.56
C ILE A 48 10.75 4.37 8.49
N ALA A 49 11.18 3.22 9.01
CA ALA A 49 12.58 2.81 8.96
C ALA A 49 13.08 2.63 7.51
N LEU A 50 12.22 2.12 6.61
CA LEU A 50 12.56 2.02 5.20
C LEU A 50 12.74 3.40 4.53
N ARG A 51 11.85 4.36 4.79
CA ARG A 51 11.97 5.73 4.23
C ARG A 51 13.22 6.45 4.76
N ARG A 52 13.55 6.29 6.05
CA ARG A 52 14.79 6.84 6.63
C ARG A 52 16.04 6.29 5.94
N ARG A 53 16.08 5.00 5.62
CA ARG A 53 17.19 4.40 4.86
C ARG A 53 17.30 4.97 3.44
N VAL A 54 16.18 5.17 2.76
CA VAL A 54 16.17 5.80 1.43
C VAL A 54 16.67 7.25 1.53
N ALA A 55 16.20 8.01 2.52
CA ALA A 55 16.62 9.40 2.74
C ALA A 55 18.13 9.50 3.02
N ALA A 56 18.69 8.62 3.85
CA ALA A 56 20.13 8.58 4.10
C ALA A 56 20.93 8.29 2.81
N ALA A 57 20.44 7.39 1.95
CA ALA A 57 21.08 7.09 0.67
C ALA A 57 21.02 8.27 -0.32
N VAL A 58 19.89 8.99 -0.36
CA VAL A 58 19.73 10.21 -1.16
C VAL A 58 20.72 11.28 -0.67
N GLN A 59 20.76 11.54 0.63
CA GLN A 59 21.63 12.56 1.23
C GLN A 59 23.12 12.25 1.02
N ALA A 60 23.51 10.97 1.07
CA ALA A 60 24.91 10.57 0.86
C ALA A 60 25.39 10.76 -0.59
N GLN A 61 24.49 10.76 -1.57
CA GLN A 61 24.83 10.82 -2.99
C GLN A 61 24.41 12.14 -3.66
N ASP A 62 23.58 12.94 -2.98
CA ASP A 62 22.92 14.16 -3.47
C ASP A 62 22.19 13.97 -4.82
N ARG A 63 21.63 12.78 -5.02
CA ARG A 63 20.96 12.37 -6.27
C ARG A 63 20.00 11.20 -6.03
N TYR A 64 19.31 10.77 -7.09
CA TYR A 64 18.42 9.62 -7.00
C TYR A 64 19.20 8.34 -6.67
N PRO A 65 18.86 7.60 -5.60
CA PRO A 65 19.73 6.58 -5.00
C PRO A 65 19.82 5.27 -5.80
N PHE A 66 19.09 5.16 -6.91
CA PHE A 66 19.12 4.03 -7.83
C PHE A 66 19.74 4.38 -9.18
N GLU A 67 20.24 5.60 -9.35
CA GLU A 67 20.79 6.08 -10.61
C GLU A 67 22.23 5.54 -10.78
N GLY A 68 22.46 4.69 -11.78
CA GLY A 68 23.75 4.01 -12.03
C GLY A 68 23.88 2.62 -11.39
N ARG A 69 22.75 1.99 -11.03
CA ARG A 69 22.66 0.59 -10.59
C ARG A 69 22.04 -0.30 -11.66
#